data_AF-A0A1F9FJE6-F1
#
_entry.id   AF-A0A1F9FJE6-F1
#
_cell.length_a   1.000
_cell.length_b   1.000
_cell.length_c   1.000
_cell.angle_alpha   90.00
_cell.angle_beta   90.00
_cell.angle_gamma   90.00
#
_symmetry.space_group_name_H-M   'P 1'
#
loop_
_entity.id
_entity.type
_entity.pdbx_description
1 polymer ?
#
loop_
_entity_poly.entity_id
_entity_poly.type
_entity_poly.pdbx_seq_one_letter_code
_entity_poly.pdbx_strand_id
1 'polypeptide(L)'
;MQVISPEAYERIGSEGHSLEIFHFSAPSLLPRKHALFVLPPVENPLVAVGRPISRPTISGWREPHPLTRYVNFALLRPPYARPLKPLSFGESVVESPDGAVAVGLERQGFRYLALGFDPFPYLGRENLPMSIFTLNLLEWFNEALRGPGAATGEPLDLGARAGETVISPGGEKLIVDESAALFSRTFFQGFYELARGQRKEIVAVNLQDAKESDLGDPAPIELKGEPAASGSGFSLFAFWPYFLLASILLLFLEWFWGRPAAQA
;
A
#
# COMPACT_ATOMS: atom_id res chain seq x y z
N MET A 1 5.56 -11.91 -13.47
CA MET A 1 6.11 -12.78 -12.42
C MET A 1 7.27 -13.54 -13.05
N GLN A 2 8.51 -13.24 -12.67
CA GLN A 2 9.69 -13.91 -13.22
C GLN A 2 9.97 -15.15 -12.37
N VAL A 3 9.94 -16.34 -12.98
CA VAL A 3 10.28 -17.59 -12.30
C VAL A 3 11.80 -17.72 -12.31
N ILE A 4 12.41 -17.79 -11.12
CA ILE A 4 13.86 -17.87 -10.93
C ILE A 4 14.17 -19.25 -10.34
N SER A 5 15.18 -19.95 -10.87
CA SER A 5 15.63 -21.22 -10.28
C SER A 5 16.35 -20.99 -8.95
N PRO A 6 16.32 -21.94 -7.99
CA PRO A 6 16.99 -21.77 -6.70
C PRO A 6 18.46 -21.37 -6.80
N GLU A 7 19.21 -21.97 -7.73
CA GLU A 7 20.62 -21.60 -7.97
C GLU A 7 20.79 -20.20 -8.59
N ALA A 8 19.83 -19.77 -9.40
CA ALA A 8 19.86 -18.42 -9.98
C ALA A 8 19.52 -17.36 -8.93
N TYR A 9 18.66 -17.68 -7.95
CA TYR A 9 18.36 -16.78 -6.83
C TYR A 9 19.61 -16.44 -6.01
N GLU A 10 20.48 -17.43 -5.72
CA GLU A 10 21.76 -17.15 -5.03
C GLU A 10 22.70 -16.24 -5.83
N ARG A 11 22.64 -16.28 -7.16
CA ARG A 11 23.47 -15.47 -8.06
C ARG A 11 22.90 -14.09 -8.36
N ILE A 12 21.58 -13.93 -8.23
CA ILE A 12 20.90 -12.65 -8.37
C ILE A 12 21.18 -11.86 -7.09
N GLY A 13 22.27 -11.10 -7.13
CA GLY A 13 22.51 -10.03 -6.17
C GLY A 13 21.22 -9.22 -6.01
N SER A 14 20.84 -8.98 -4.75
CA SER A 14 19.49 -8.62 -4.34
C SER A 14 19.09 -7.17 -4.68
N GLU A 15 19.45 -6.64 -5.85
CA GLU A 15 19.21 -5.24 -6.17
C GLU A 15 17.74 -5.00 -6.53
N GLY A 16 17.12 -4.02 -5.86
CA GLY A 16 15.82 -3.44 -6.22
C GLY A 16 14.57 -3.99 -5.52
N HIS A 17 14.63 -5.12 -4.80
CA HIS A 17 13.45 -5.70 -4.14
C HIS A 17 13.54 -5.59 -2.62
N SER A 18 12.46 -5.16 -1.96
CA SER A 18 12.47 -4.95 -0.51
C SER A 18 11.73 -6.06 0.26
N LEU A 19 10.83 -6.80 -0.39
CA LEU A 19 10.16 -8.01 0.11
C LEU A 19 10.33 -9.15 -0.88
N GLU A 20 10.65 -10.33 -0.38
CA GLU A 20 10.78 -11.55 -1.18
C GLU A 20 9.69 -12.56 -0.80
N ILE A 21 8.95 -13.05 -1.80
CA ILE A 21 7.86 -14.02 -1.60
C ILE A 21 8.28 -15.36 -2.19
N PHE A 22 8.39 -16.36 -1.34
CA PHE A 22 8.66 -17.74 -1.72
C PHE A 22 7.37 -18.53 -1.64
N HIS A 23 6.85 -18.94 -2.79
CA HIS A 23 5.67 -19.78 -2.88
C HIS A 23 6.10 -21.23 -3.15
N PHE A 24 5.71 -22.17 -2.29
CA PHE A 24 6.13 -23.58 -2.35
C PHE A 24 7.64 -23.82 -2.40
N SER A 25 8.43 -22.83 -1.96
CA SER A 25 9.89 -22.87 -2.00
C SER A 25 10.47 -22.20 -0.76
N ALA A 26 11.74 -22.47 -0.48
CA ALA A 26 12.50 -21.81 0.56
C ALA A 26 14.01 -21.88 0.23
N PRO A 27 14.78 -20.82 0.51
CA PRO A 27 16.23 -20.88 0.48
C PRO A 27 16.76 -21.69 1.67
N SER A 28 17.99 -22.17 1.57
CA SER A 28 18.68 -22.91 2.63
C SER A 28 18.94 -22.07 3.88
N LEU A 29 19.11 -20.75 3.70
CA LEU A 29 19.34 -19.77 4.76
C LEU A 29 18.31 -18.65 4.64
N LEU A 30 17.93 -18.07 5.79
CA LEU A 30 17.05 -16.90 5.78
C LEU A 30 17.71 -15.73 5.01
N PRO A 31 16.98 -15.10 4.08
CA PRO A 31 17.52 -13.96 3.34
C PRO A 31 17.71 -12.76 4.26
N ARG A 32 18.67 -11.89 3.95
CA ARG A 32 18.90 -10.63 4.70
C ARG A 32 17.93 -9.53 4.25
N LYS A 33 16.64 -9.87 4.21
CA LYS A 33 15.51 -9.03 3.77
C LYS A 33 14.21 -9.51 4.41
N HIS A 34 13.17 -8.70 4.30
CA HIS A 34 11.82 -9.16 4.59
C HIS A 34 11.44 -10.30 3.66
N ALA A 35 10.91 -11.39 4.22
CA ALA A 35 10.49 -12.53 3.41
C ALA A 35 9.19 -13.16 3.88
N LEU A 36 8.38 -13.55 2.91
CA LEU A 36 7.14 -14.30 3.09
C LEU A 36 7.33 -15.70 2.49
N PHE A 37 7.11 -16.73 3.30
CA PHE A 37 7.09 -18.13 2.88
C PHE A 37 5.64 -18.61 2.86
N VAL A 38 5.07 -18.76 1.65
CA VAL A 38 3.73 -19.31 1.46
C VAL A 38 3.85 -20.79 1.17
N LEU A 39 3.22 -21.62 1.99
CA LEU A 39 3.24 -23.08 1.87
C LEU A 39 4.67 -23.63 1.74
N PRO A 40 5.58 -23.32 2.69
CA PRO A 40 6.98 -23.71 2.58
C PRO A 40 7.17 -25.24 2.48
N PRO A 41 8.24 -25.71 1.80
CA PRO A 41 8.63 -27.12 1.81
C PRO A 41 9.04 -27.58 3.22
N VAL A 42 9.25 -28.89 3.38
CA VAL A 42 9.67 -29.47 4.68
C VAL A 42 11.02 -28.90 5.11
N GLU A 43 11.91 -28.68 4.14
CA GLU A 43 13.19 -28.03 4.29
C GLU A 43 13.00 -26.50 4.30
N ASN A 44 12.77 -25.93 5.49
CA ASN A 44 12.65 -24.49 5.66
C ASN A 44 13.43 -24.03 6.90
N PRO A 45 14.18 -22.90 6.82
CA PRO A 45 15.01 -22.44 7.93
C PRO A 45 14.23 -21.78 9.07
N LEU A 46 12.95 -21.44 8.87
CA LEU A 46 12.09 -20.76 9.84
C LEU A 46 11.18 -21.72 10.63
N VAL A 47 10.58 -22.69 9.93
CA VAL A 47 9.53 -23.56 10.46
C VAL A 47 9.73 -25.02 10.04
N ALA A 48 9.37 -25.94 10.93
CA ALA A 48 9.09 -27.32 10.56
C ALA A 48 7.66 -27.42 10.03
N VAL A 49 7.47 -28.14 8.94
CA VAL A 49 6.17 -28.25 8.27
C VAL A 49 5.56 -29.63 8.47
N GLY A 50 4.35 -29.64 9.02
CA GLY A 50 3.57 -30.83 9.30
C GLY A 50 2.90 -31.44 8.07
N ARG A 51 2.10 -32.48 8.32
CA ARG A 51 1.32 -33.14 7.28
C ARG A 51 0.19 -32.22 6.79
N PRO A 52 -0.12 -32.24 5.49
CA PRO A 52 -1.24 -31.52 4.93
C PRO A 52 -2.58 -31.83 5.62
N ILE A 53 -3.40 -30.79 5.81
CA ILE A 53 -4.77 -30.88 6.31
C ILE A 53 -5.73 -30.19 5.34
N SER A 54 -6.89 -30.82 5.14
CA SER A 54 -7.96 -30.28 4.31
C SER A 54 -8.95 -29.52 5.18
N ARG A 55 -9.37 -28.33 4.72
CA ARG A 55 -10.34 -27.46 5.43
C ARG A 55 -9.99 -27.26 6.91
N PRO A 56 -8.79 -26.73 7.22
CA PRO A 56 -8.38 -26.43 8.59
C PRO A 56 -9.41 -25.55 9.31
N THR A 57 -9.61 -25.82 10.59
CA THR A 57 -10.34 -24.91 11.48
C THR A 57 -9.34 -24.07 12.25
N ILE A 58 -9.52 -22.75 12.19
CA ILE A 58 -8.72 -21.81 12.99
C ILE A 58 -9.32 -21.74 14.39
N SER A 59 -8.49 -21.95 15.41
CA SER A 59 -8.91 -22.05 16.81
C SER A 59 -8.25 -21.03 17.73
N GLY A 60 -7.14 -20.43 17.31
CA GLY A 60 -6.41 -19.43 18.10
C GLY A 60 -5.75 -18.40 17.20
N TRP A 61 -5.62 -17.19 17.71
CA TRP A 61 -4.89 -16.11 17.05
C TRP A 61 -4.40 -15.14 18.10
N ARG A 62 -3.27 -14.48 17.81
CA ARG A 62 -2.64 -13.55 18.73
C ARG A 62 -3.33 -12.19 18.65
N GLU A 63 -3.71 -11.66 19.80
CA GLU A 63 -4.18 -10.29 19.96
C GLU A 63 -3.47 -9.64 21.14
N PRO A 64 -2.95 -8.40 21.00
CA PRO A 64 -2.91 -7.60 19.77
C PRO A 64 -1.83 -8.07 18.78
N HIS A 65 -2.13 -8.13 17.47
CA HIS A 65 -1.13 -8.31 16.41
C HIS A 65 -1.59 -7.66 15.08
N PRO A 66 -0.74 -6.94 14.32
CA PRO A 66 -1.15 -6.27 13.08
C PRO A 66 -1.81 -7.19 12.04
N LEU A 67 -1.29 -8.42 11.89
CA LEU A 67 -1.83 -9.44 10.98
C LEU A 67 -3.26 -9.90 11.32
N THR A 68 -3.67 -9.81 12.59
CA THR A 68 -4.95 -10.36 13.07
C THR A 68 -6.06 -9.32 13.17
N ARG A 69 -5.75 -8.03 12.92
CA ARG A 69 -6.70 -6.92 13.06
C ARG A 69 -7.90 -7.07 12.13
N TYR A 70 -9.11 -6.89 12.67
CA TYR A 70 -10.36 -6.89 11.89
C TYR A 70 -10.66 -8.19 11.13
N VAL A 71 -9.92 -9.27 11.37
CA VAL A 71 -10.16 -10.57 10.73
C VAL A 71 -11.05 -11.40 11.64
N ASN A 72 -12.20 -11.82 11.12
CA ASN A 72 -13.00 -12.85 11.78
C ASN A 72 -12.43 -14.25 11.47
N PHE A 73 -11.45 -14.70 12.25
CA PHE A 73 -10.81 -16.01 12.06
C PHE A 73 -11.76 -17.19 12.24
N ALA A 74 -12.84 -17.03 13.01
CA ALA A 74 -13.88 -18.05 13.11
C ALA A 74 -14.57 -18.30 11.76
N LEU A 75 -14.47 -17.39 10.78
CA LEU A 75 -14.95 -17.56 9.41
C LEU A 75 -13.83 -17.79 8.38
N LEU A 76 -12.56 -17.68 8.78
CA LEU A 76 -11.45 -17.99 7.89
C LEU A 76 -11.40 -19.50 7.65
N ARG A 77 -11.64 -19.90 6.40
CA ARG A 77 -11.65 -21.31 5.97
C ARG A 77 -10.80 -21.47 4.71
N PRO A 78 -9.47 -21.59 4.85
CA PRO A 78 -8.63 -21.98 3.73
C PRO A 78 -9.07 -23.38 3.25
N PRO A 79 -9.02 -23.67 1.94
CA PRO A 79 -9.34 -25.00 1.44
C PRO A 79 -8.34 -26.06 1.93
N TYR A 80 -7.12 -25.62 2.20
CA TYR A 80 -5.96 -26.45 2.51
C TYR A 80 -5.00 -25.69 3.42
N ALA A 81 -4.36 -26.39 4.35
CA ALA A 81 -3.20 -25.89 5.06
C ALA A 81 -2.17 -26.98 5.39
N ARG A 82 -0.97 -26.56 5.79
CA ARG A 82 0.06 -27.37 6.41
C ARG A 82 0.37 -26.74 7.77
N PRO A 83 0.16 -27.47 8.88
CA PRO A 83 0.54 -26.99 10.19
C PRO A 83 2.03 -26.72 10.27
N LEU A 84 2.40 -25.69 11.02
CA LEU A 84 3.75 -25.19 11.17
C LEU A 84 4.16 -25.29 12.63
N LYS A 85 5.45 -25.51 12.85
CA LYS A 85 6.09 -25.41 14.16
C LYS A 85 7.32 -24.51 14.04
N PRO A 86 7.44 -23.42 14.81
CA PRO A 86 8.63 -22.57 14.77
C PRO A 86 9.89 -23.37 15.15
N LEU A 87 10.97 -23.22 14.37
CA LEU A 87 12.28 -23.83 14.66
C LEU A 87 13.16 -22.96 15.57
N SER A 88 12.85 -21.67 15.67
CA SER A 88 13.55 -20.68 16.48
C SER A 88 12.56 -19.89 17.33
N PHE A 89 12.94 -18.73 17.87
CA PHE A 89 12.07 -17.80 18.62
C PHE A 89 10.98 -17.14 17.76
N GLY A 90 10.47 -17.85 16.75
CA GLY A 90 9.32 -17.43 15.96
C GLY A 90 8.04 -17.56 16.77
N GLU A 91 7.13 -16.64 16.55
CA GLU A 91 5.87 -16.51 17.26
C GLU A 91 4.72 -17.05 16.44
N SER A 92 3.91 -17.94 17.02
CA SER A 92 2.65 -18.37 16.42
C SER A 92 1.65 -17.21 16.44
N VAL A 93 1.21 -16.78 15.26
CA VAL A 93 0.27 -15.65 15.09
C VAL A 93 -1.16 -16.15 14.90
N VAL A 94 -1.32 -17.24 14.14
CA VAL A 94 -2.61 -17.90 13.88
C VAL A 94 -2.42 -19.39 14.07
N GLU A 95 -3.35 -20.02 14.77
CA GLU A 95 -3.26 -21.41 15.21
C GLU A 95 -4.52 -22.20 14.85
N SER A 96 -4.29 -23.48 14.59
CA SER A 96 -5.29 -24.53 14.44
C SER A 96 -5.04 -25.63 15.48
N PRO A 97 -5.99 -26.53 15.74
CA PRO A 97 -5.77 -27.68 16.62
C PRO A 97 -4.59 -28.57 16.19
N ASP A 98 -4.28 -28.59 14.89
CA ASP A 98 -3.19 -29.38 14.31
C ASP A 98 -1.82 -28.68 14.36
N GLY A 99 -1.78 -27.40 14.76
CA GLY A 99 -0.56 -26.58 14.85
C GLY A 99 -0.75 -25.16 14.32
N ALA A 100 0.32 -24.36 14.39
CA ALA A 100 0.29 -22.99 13.88
C ALA A 100 0.06 -22.98 12.35
N VAL A 101 -0.67 -22.00 11.83
CA VAL A 101 -0.84 -21.80 10.39
C VAL A 101 -0.27 -20.47 9.91
N ALA A 102 0.13 -19.59 10.84
CA ALA A 102 0.96 -18.43 10.56
C ALA A 102 2.00 -18.28 11.67
N VAL A 103 3.28 -18.17 11.31
CA VAL A 103 4.41 -18.00 12.23
C VAL A 103 5.24 -16.79 11.79
N GLY A 104 5.33 -15.79 12.65
CA GLY A 104 6.13 -14.58 12.44
C GLY A 104 7.48 -14.65 13.16
N LEU A 105 8.51 -14.01 12.62
CA LEU A 105 9.79 -13.80 13.29
C LEU A 105 10.36 -12.45 12.89
N GLU A 106 10.80 -11.67 13.87
CA GLU A 106 11.62 -10.49 13.62
C GLU A 106 13.06 -10.78 14.06
N ARG A 107 14.02 -10.66 13.13
CA ARG A 107 15.43 -10.92 13.42
C ARG A 107 16.32 -9.97 12.62
N GLN A 108 17.25 -9.31 13.31
CA GLN A 108 18.23 -8.40 12.70
C GLN A 108 17.58 -7.28 11.85
N GLY A 109 16.42 -6.78 12.27
CA GLY A 109 15.68 -5.74 11.55
C GLY A 109 14.82 -6.25 10.40
N PHE A 110 14.82 -7.55 10.10
CA PHE A 110 13.99 -8.14 9.07
C PHE A 110 12.78 -8.87 9.66
N ARG A 111 11.64 -8.75 8.98
CA ARG A 111 10.41 -9.48 9.27
C ARG A 111 10.31 -10.71 8.37
N TYR A 112 10.04 -11.86 8.98
CA TYR A 112 9.79 -13.11 8.29
C TYR A 112 8.42 -13.63 8.66
N LEU A 113 7.66 -14.12 7.70
CA LEU A 113 6.37 -14.77 7.93
C LEU A 113 6.31 -16.08 7.16
N ALA A 114 6.01 -17.17 7.85
CA ALA A 114 5.62 -18.43 7.21
C ALA A 114 4.12 -18.63 7.34
N LEU A 115 3.48 -18.93 6.22
CA LEU A 115 2.07 -19.28 6.14
C LEU A 115 1.91 -20.74 5.73
N GLY A 116 1.10 -21.45 6.51
CA GLY A 116 0.70 -22.82 6.23
C GLY A 116 -0.39 -22.92 5.18
N PHE A 117 -0.94 -21.81 4.69
CA PHE A 117 -1.96 -21.76 3.65
C PHE A 117 -1.62 -20.68 2.62
N ASP A 118 -2.29 -20.70 1.47
CA ASP A 118 -2.14 -19.67 0.44
C ASP A 118 -3.14 -18.52 0.67
N PRO A 119 -2.68 -17.28 0.95
CA PRO A 119 -3.55 -16.11 1.07
C PRO A 119 -3.87 -15.47 -0.30
N PHE A 120 -3.33 -15.99 -1.39
CA PHE A 120 -3.50 -15.47 -2.74
C PHE A 120 -4.46 -16.33 -3.58
N PRO A 121 -5.13 -15.74 -4.59
CA PRO A 121 -5.20 -14.31 -4.91
C PRO A 121 -6.05 -13.53 -3.88
N TYR A 122 -6.05 -12.20 -3.97
CA TYR A 122 -7.01 -11.39 -3.23
C TYR A 122 -8.45 -11.66 -3.73
N LEU A 123 -9.35 -12.04 -2.83
CA LEU A 123 -10.70 -12.52 -3.15
C LEU A 123 -11.80 -11.46 -2.98
N GLY A 124 -11.46 -10.25 -2.50
CA GLY A 124 -12.43 -9.19 -2.21
C GLY A 124 -13.60 -9.67 -1.33
N ARG A 125 -14.82 -9.43 -1.80
CA ARG A 125 -16.06 -9.76 -1.08
C ARG A 125 -16.39 -11.25 -1.06
N GLU A 126 -15.78 -12.05 -1.94
CA GLU A 126 -16.05 -13.50 -2.02
C GLU A 126 -15.54 -14.24 -0.77
N ASN A 127 -14.46 -13.74 -0.16
CA ASN A 127 -13.93 -14.24 1.10
C ASN A 127 -13.34 -13.09 1.92
N LEU A 128 -14.21 -12.38 2.63
CA LEU A 128 -13.85 -11.19 3.38
C LEU A 128 -12.75 -11.45 4.44
N PRO A 129 -12.81 -12.52 5.27
CA PRO A 129 -11.74 -12.80 6.23
C PRO A 129 -10.37 -13.01 5.57
N MET A 130 -10.33 -13.75 4.45
CA MET A 130 -9.09 -13.96 3.70
C MET A 130 -8.57 -12.64 3.13
N SER A 131 -9.45 -11.85 2.52
CA SER A 131 -9.09 -10.54 1.94
C SER A 131 -8.52 -9.57 2.97
N ILE A 132 -9.14 -9.46 4.15
CA ILE A 132 -8.62 -8.60 5.24
C ILE A 132 -7.27 -9.12 5.72
N PHE A 133 -7.12 -10.45 5.90
CA PHE A 133 -5.84 -11.04 6.29
C PHE A 133 -4.73 -10.75 5.27
N THR A 134 -5.02 -10.91 3.96
CA THR A 134 -4.08 -10.61 2.88
C THR A 134 -3.68 -9.13 2.89
N LEU A 135 -4.62 -8.21 3.13
CA LEU A 135 -4.32 -6.78 3.26
C LEU A 135 -3.46 -6.48 4.49
N ASN A 136 -3.80 -7.03 5.65
CA ASN A 136 -2.99 -6.86 6.87
C ASN A 136 -1.58 -7.40 6.70
N LEU A 137 -1.42 -8.51 5.98
CA LEU A 137 -0.11 -9.09 5.64
C LEU A 137 0.72 -8.13 4.80
N LEU A 138 0.12 -7.59 3.74
CA LEU A 138 0.82 -6.62 2.88
C LEU A 138 1.17 -5.36 3.65
N GLU A 139 0.25 -4.86 4.48
CA GLU A 139 0.48 -3.71 5.35
C GLU A 139 1.60 -3.97 6.36
N TRP A 140 1.63 -5.14 7.00
CA TRP A 140 2.65 -5.49 7.99
C TRP A 140 4.06 -5.54 7.40
N PHE A 141 4.21 -6.01 6.15
CA PHE A 141 5.49 -5.90 5.45
C PHE A 141 5.77 -4.47 4.98
N ASN A 142 4.77 -3.77 4.45
CA ASN A 142 4.91 -2.39 3.97
C ASN A 142 5.33 -1.42 5.09
N GLU A 143 4.83 -1.59 6.31
CA GLU A 143 5.25 -0.80 7.47
C GLU A 143 6.73 -1.05 7.81
N ALA A 144 7.17 -2.31 7.71
CA ALA A 144 8.59 -2.65 7.92
C ALA A 144 9.50 -2.03 6.86
N LEU A 145 8.96 -1.87 5.65
CA LEU A 145 9.66 -1.36 4.48
C LEU A 145 9.78 0.16 4.43
N ARG A 146 8.71 0.85 4.86
CA ARG A 146 8.65 2.31 4.81
C ARG A 146 9.51 2.97 5.89
N GLY A 147 9.92 2.22 6.91
CA GLY A 147 10.35 2.83 8.16
C GLY A 147 9.19 3.60 8.79
N PRO A 148 9.39 4.24 9.96
CA PRO A 148 8.33 5.00 10.61
C PRO A 148 7.84 6.12 9.67
N GLY A 149 6.63 5.97 9.12
CA GLY A 149 5.93 7.07 8.49
C GLY A 149 5.64 8.11 9.56
N ALA A 150 6.31 9.25 9.50
CA ALA A 150 6.23 10.25 10.55
C ALA A 150 4.93 11.05 10.44
N ALA A 151 4.22 11.16 11.55
CA ALA A 151 3.25 12.23 11.74
C ALA A 151 3.98 13.57 11.80
N THR A 152 3.36 14.64 11.29
CA THR A 152 3.82 16.00 11.56
C THR A 152 3.82 16.28 13.06
N GLY A 153 4.89 16.91 13.57
CA GLY A 153 5.02 17.29 14.99
C GLY A 153 5.63 16.22 15.90
N GLU A 154 5.81 14.99 15.42
CA GLU A 154 6.55 13.96 16.14
C GLU A 154 8.05 13.99 15.76
N PRO A 155 8.98 13.76 16.71
CA PRO A 155 10.40 13.64 16.42
C PRO A 155 10.64 12.49 15.44
N LEU A 156 11.16 12.82 14.26
CA LEU A 156 11.40 11.87 13.20
C LEU A 156 12.84 11.39 13.24
N ASP A 157 13.04 10.08 13.36
CA ASP A 157 14.34 9.46 13.13
C ASP A 157 14.63 9.43 11.62
N LEU A 158 15.27 10.48 11.12
CA LEU A 158 15.75 10.54 9.73
C LEU A 158 17.01 9.67 9.51
N GLY A 159 17.55 9.04 10.57
CA GLY A 159 18.87 8.42 10.57
C GLY A 159 19.97 9.39 10.11
N ALA A 160 19.72 10.70 10.22
CA ALA A 160 20.58 11.74 9.71
C ALA A 160 21.74 11.98 10.67
N ARG A 161 22.93 12.19 10.13
CA ARG A 161 24.11 12.51 10.94
C ARG A 161 24.21 14.01 11.14
N ALA A 162 24.83 14.39 12.25
CA ALA A 162 25.14 15.77 12.54
C ALA A 162 25.82 16.47 11.35
N GLY A 163 25.30 17.65 10.97
CA GLY A 163 25.80 18.42 9.82
C GLY A 163 25.21 18.03 8.46
N GLU A 164 24.39 16.99 8.36
CA GLU A 164 23.64 16.69 7.13
C GLU A 164 22.54 17.74 6.90
N THR A 165 22.25 18.03 5.62
CA THR A 165 21.22 19.00 5.23
C THR A 165 19.92 18.29 4.86
N VAL A 166 18.84 18.70 5.52
CA VAL A 166 17.46 18.30 5.23
C VAL A 166 16.77 19.46 4.51
N ILE A 167 16.14 19.20 3.37
CA ILE A 167 15.29 20.16 2.67
C ILE A 167 13.86 19.86 3.08
N SER A 168 13.19 20.83 3.70
CA SER A 168 11.78 20.73 4.07
C SER A 168 10.87 20.76 2.83
N PRO A 169 9.60 20.32 2.94
CA PRO A 169 8.63 20.43 1.86
C PRO A 169 8.43 21.88 1.37
N GLY A 170 8.68 22.87 2.24
CA GLY A 170 8.65 24.30 1.90
C GLY A 170 9.92 24.82 1.20
N GLY A 171 10.93 23.97 0.96
CA GLY A 171 12.19 24.33 0.33
C GLY A 171 13.26 24.91 1.27
N GLU A 172 12.95 25.02 2.57
CA GLU A 172 13.91 25.48 3.57
C GLU A 172 14.99 24.43 3.84
N LYS A 173 16.25 24.84 3.85
CA LYS A 173 17.39 23.98 4.20
C LYS A 173 17.64 24.02 5.70
N LEU A 174 17.47 22.90 6.36
CA LEU A 174 17.63 22.69 7.79
C LEU A 174 18.88 21.84 8.02
N ILE A 175 19.78 22.28 8.89
CA ILE A 175 20.97 21.53 9.28
C ILE A 175 20.60 20.67 10.48
N VAL A 176 20.98 19.40 10.47
CA VAL A 176 20.76 18.48 11.58
C VAL A 176 21.75 18.81 12.71
N ASP A 177 21.23 19.20 13.87
CA ASP A 177 22.02 19.56 15.05
C ASP A 177 22.79 18.36 15.63
N GLU A 178 24.03 18.58 16.07
CA GLU A 178 24.93 17.54 16.64
C GLU A 178 24.35 16.77 17.84
N SER A 179 23.39 17.37 18.55
CA SER A 179 22.82 16.82 19.79
C SER A 179 21.53 16.04 19.59
N ALA A 180 20.95 16.04 18.38
CA ALA A 180 19.64 15.49 18.13
C ALA A 180 19.75 14.19 17.30
N ALA A 181 19.59 13.04 17.95
CA ALA A 181 19.38 11.77 17.26
C ALA A 181 18.05 11.73 16.47
N LEU A 182 17.16 12.70 16.73
CA LEU A 182 15.81 12.79 16.17
C LEU A 182 15.58 14.19 15.61
N PHE A 183 15.13 14.29 14.36
CA PHE A 183 14.79 15.55 13.72
C PHE A 183 13.37 15.98 14.12
N SER A 184 13.27 17.03 14.93
CA SER A 184 12.01 17.51 15.52
C SER A 184 11.31 18.61 14.72
N ARG A 185 11.90 19.09 13.60
CA ARG A 185 11.31 20.16 12.77
C ARG A 185 10.38 19.62 11.67
N THR A 186 9.53 18.69 12.03
CA THR A 186 8.52 18.03 11.16
C THR A 186 7.16 18.75 11.19
N PHE A 187 7.17 20.09 11.23
CA PHE A 187 5.93 20.88 11.36
C PHE A 187 5.11 20.98 10.07
N PHE A 188 5.68 20.56 8.92
CA PHE A 188 5.02 20.65 7.62
C PHE A 188 4.82 19.25 7.04
N GLN A 189 3.61 18.98 6.53
CA GLN A 189 3.35 17.78 5.75
C GLN A 189 4.04 17.87 4.38
N GLY A 190 4.51 16.74 3.85
CA GLY A 190 5.11 16.63 2.53
C GLY A 190 6.40 15.82 2.50
N PHE A 191 7.17 15.98 1.43
CA PHE A 191 8.43 15.25 1.23
C PHE A 191 9.61 16.06 1.78
N TYR A 192 10.33 15.45 2.72
CA TYR A 192 11.62 15.94 3.19
C TYR A 192 12.72 15.25 2.39
N GLU A 193 13.65 16.02 1.81
CA GLU A 193 14.82 15.47 1.11
C GLU A 193 16.04 15.54 2.02
N LEU A 194 16.66 14.39 2.31
CA LEU A 194 17.93 14.31 3.02
C LEU A 194 19.07 14.19 2.01
N ALA A 195 20.02 15.13 2.05
CA ALA A 195 21.22 15.11 1.22
C ALA A 195 22.36 14.36 1.94
N ARG A 196 22.56 13.09 1.58
CA ARG A 196 23.67 12.26 2.07
C ARG A 196 24.79 12.19 1.03
N GLY A 197 25.66 13.20 1.00
CA GLY A 197 26.74 13.28 0.02
C GLY A 197 26.20 13.32 -1.42
N GLN A 198 26.38 12.23 -2.19
CA GLN A 198 25.86 12.10 -3.57
C GLN A 198 24.46 11.46 -3.67
N ARG A 199 23.89 10.95 -2.57
CA ARG A 199 22.55 10.33 -2.58
C ARG A 199 21.52 11.26 -1.96
N LYS A 200 20.35 11.32 -2.60
CA LYS A 200 19.14 11.94 -2.05
C LYS A 200 18.23 10.84 -1.51
N GLU A 201 17.83 10.99 -0.26
CA GLU A 201 16.81 10.14 0.35
C GLU A 201 15.56 10.99 0.60
N ILE A 202 14.38 10.43 0.32
CA ILE A 202 13.11 11.14 0.45
C ILE A 202 12.32 10.50 1.57
N VAL A 203 11.90 11.30 2.54
CA VAL A 203 11.04 10.86 3.64
C VAL A 203 9.71 11.60 3.54
N ALA A 204 8.60 10.86 3.52
CA ALA A 204 7.27 11.44 3.50
C ALA A 204 6.76 11.62 4.92
N VAL A 205 6.39 12.86 5.26
CA VAL A 205 5.76 13.22 6.53
C VAL A 205 4.31 13.59 6.25
N ASN A 206 3.37 12.92 6.92
CA ASN A 206 1.95 13.13 6.70
C ASN A 206 1.33 13.92 7.85
N LEU A 207 0.33 14.74 7.55
CA LEU A 207 -0.56 15.30 8.58
C LEU A 207 -1.47 14.16 9.05
N GLN A 208 -1.06 13.48 10.11
CA GLN A 208 -1.86 12.43 10.75
C GLN A 208 -2.68 13.06 11.88
N ASP A 209 -3.75 13.79 11.54
CA ASP A 209 -4.72 14.27 12.51
C ASP A 209 -5.98 13.39 12.48
N ALA A 210 -6.27 12.73 13.60
CA ALA A 210 -7.45 11.90 13.75
C ALA A 210 -8.77 12.67 13.55
N LYS A 211 -8.78 13.99 13.80
CA LYS A 211 -9.95 14.85 13.55
C LYS A 211 -10.19 15.12 12.07
N GLU A 212 -9.14 15.11 11.24
CA GLU A 212 -9.32 15.28 9.78
C GLU A 212 -9.98 14.04 9.16
N SER A 213 -9.70 12.86 9.72
CA SER A 213 -10.30 11.60 9.29
C SER A 213 -11.66 11.30 9.95
N ASP A 214 -12.12 12.16 10.86
CA ASP A 214 -13.43 12.01 11.51
C ASP A 214 -14.55 12.52 10.60
N LEU A 215 -15.22 11.58 9.92
CA LEU A 215 -16.38 11.87 9.08
C LEU A 215 -17.70 11.94 9.87
N GLY A 216 -17.67 11.72 11.19
CA GLY A 216 -18.85 11.70 12.05
C GLY A 216 -19.38 13.09 12.43
N ASP A 217 -18.50 14.10 12.48
CA ASP A 217 -18.84 15.48 12.82
C ASP A 217 -18.11 16.47 11.88
N PRO A 218 -18.59 16.63 10.63
CA PRO A 218 -17.90 17.47 9.65
C PRO A 218 -17.94 18.93 10.07
N ALA A 219 -16.78 19.55 10.26
CA ALA A 219 -16.67 20.98 10.48
C ALA A 219 -17.24 21.74 9.27
N PRO A 220 -18.09 22.77 9.46
CA PRO A 220 -18.62 23.56 8.36
C PRO A 220 -17.48 24.30 7.64
N ILE A 221 -17.33 24.02 6.34
CA ILE A 221 -16.36 24.72 5.48
C ILE A 221 -16.95 26.10 5.18
N GLU A 222 -16.44 27.15 5.84
CA GLU A 222 -16.75 28.53 5.48
C GLU A 222 -16.00 28.91 4.20
N LEU A 223 -16.63 28.62 3.06
CA LEU A 223 -16.20 29.20 1.78
C LEU A 223 -16.51 30.69 1.81
N LYS A 224 -15.51 31.51 2.15
CA LYS A 224 -15.56 32.95 1.90
C LYS A 224 -15.56 33.14 0.38
N GLY A 225 -16.74 33.17 -0.21
CA GLY A 225 -16.90 33.51 -1.61
C GLY A 225 -16.32 34.90 -1.83
N GLU A 226 -15.27 34.99 -2.66
CA GLU A 226 -14.96 36.25 -3.31
C GLU A 226 -16.23 36.69 -4.05
N PRO A 227 -16.64 37.97 -3.95
CA PRO A 227 -17.78 38.45 -4.71
C PRO A 227 -17.47 38.16 -6.18
N ALA A 228 -18.33 37.36 -6.81
CA ALA A 228 -18.20 37.05 -8.23
C ALA A 228 -18.01 38.37 -8.97
N ALA A 229 -16.84 38.56 -9.58
CA ALA A 229 -16.67 39.64 -10.52
C ALA A 229 -17.78 39.45 -11.55
N SER A 230 -18.71 40.41 -11.62
CA SER A 230 -19.76 40.46 -12.63
C SER A 230 -19.09 40.54 -14.00
N GLY A 231 -18.70 39.38 -14.52
CA GLY A 231 -18.30 39.22 -15.90
C GLY A 231 -19.51 39.59 -16.73
N SER A 232 -19.41 40.72 -17.42
CA SER A 232 -20.34 41.15 -18.45
C SER A 232 -20.41 40.04 -19.51
N GLY A 233 -21.33 39.10 -19.30
CA GLY A 233 -21.63 38.04 -20.24
C GLY A 233 -21.95 38.68 -21.58
N PHE A 234 -21.13 38.40 -22.59
CA PHE A 234 -21.31 38.89 -23.94
C PHE A 234 -22.74 38.54 -24.42
N SER A 235 -23.53 39.57 -24.75
CA SER A 235 -24.93 39.53 -25.23
C SER A 235 -25.14 38.78 -26.56
N LEU A 236 -24.13 38.07 -27.07
CA LEU A 236 -24.16 37.36 -28.35
C LEU A 236 -25.02 36.08 -28.29
N PHE A 237 -25.36 35.60 -27.08
CA PHE A 237 -26.26 34.45 -26.89
C PHE A 237 -27.73 34.73 -27.21
N ALA A 238 -28.16 36.00 -27.28
CA ALA A 238 -29.55 36.35 -27.56
C ALA A 238 -29.96 36.11 -29.03
N PHE A 239 -29.00 36.03 -29.95
CA PHE A 239 -29.28 35.93 -31.39
C PHE A 239 -29.19 34.51 -31.98
N TRP A 240 -28.76 33.54 -31.18
CA TRP A 240 -28.66 32.13 -31.59
C TRP A 240 -29.95 31.54 -32.20
N PRO A 241 -31.17 31.88 -31.72
CA PRO A 241 -32.40 31.29 -32.27
C PRO A 241 -32.60 31.69 -33.74
N TYR A 242 -32.18 32.91 -34.12
CA TYR A 242 -32.30 33.39 -35.49
C TYR A 242 -31.31 32.71 -36.43
N PHE A 243 -30.08 32.40 -35.97
CA PHE A 243 -29.13 31.61 -36.74
C PHE A 243 -29.60 30.18 -36.97
N LEU A 244 -30.21 29.56 -35.94
CA LEU A 244 -30.84 28.24 -36.09
C LEU A 244 -31.98 28.28 -37.12
N LEU A 245 -32.85 29.29 -37.04
CA LEU A 245 -33.95 29.47 -37.99
C LEU A 245 -33.44 29.67 -39.43
N ALA A 246 -32.40 30.49 -39.60
CA ALA A 246 -31.78 30.73 -40.91
C ALA A 246 -31.16 29.45 -41.50
N SER A 247 -30.51 28.63 -40.68
CA SER A 247 -29.95 27.33 -41.11
C SER A 247 -31.05 26.35 -41.55
N ILE A 248 -32.17 26.28 -40.82
CA ILE A 248 -33.32 25.46 -41.20
C ILE A 248 -33.92 25.95 -42.53
N LEU A 249 -34.05 27.26 -42.72
CA LEU A 249 -34.57 27.82 -43.97
C LEU A 249 -33.67 27.48 -45.16
N LEU A 250 -32.35 27.59 -44.98
CA LEU A 250 -31.36 27.20 -45.99
C LEU A 250 -31.48 25.72 -46.38
N LEU A 251 -31.68 24.81 -45.40
CA LEU A 251 -31.91 23.39 -45.67
C LEU A 251 -33.18 23.16 -46.50
N PHE A 252 -34.28 23.88 -46.22
CA PHE A 252 -35.50 23.78 -47.02
C PHE A 252 -35.33 24.33 -48.43
N LEU A 253 -34.60 25.44 -48.60
CA LEU A 253 -34.26 25.98 -49.91
C LEU A 253 -33.40 24.98 -50.71
N GLU A 254 -32.37 24.42 -50.08
CA GLU A 254 -31.51 23.41 -50.70
C GLU A 254 -32.32 22.18 -51.09
N TRP A 255 -33.25 21.71 -50.26
CA TRP A 255 -34.11 20.60 -50.63
C TRP A 255 -35.04 20.91 -51.80
N PHE A 256 -35.55 22.15 -51.89
CA PHE A 256 -36.42 22.58 -52.97
C PHE A 256 -35.67 22.75 -54.30
N TRP A 257 -34.48 23.35 -54.27
CA TRP A 257 -33.66 23.61 -55.46
C TRP A 257 -32.76 22.43 -55.86
N GLY A 258 -32.28 21.67 -54.89
CA GLY A 258 -31.39 20.51 -55.04
C GLY A 258 -32.12 19.19 -55.28
N ARG A 259 -33.36 19.23 -55.80
CA ARG A 259 -33.97 18.01 -56.33
C ARG A 259 -33.06 17.46 -57.43
N PRO A 260 -32.55 16.21 -57.31
CA PRO A 260 -31.70 15.65 -58.33
C PRO A 260 -32.46 15.63 -59.65
N ALA A 261 -31.92 16.28 -60.67
CA ALA A 261 -32.25 15.92 -62.03
C ALA A 261 -31.89 14.44 -62.15
N ALA A 262 -32.92 13.59 -62.17
CA ALA A 262 -32.78 12.20 -62.51
C ALA A 262 -32.24 12.15 -63.95
N GLN A 263 -30.91 12.05 -64.09
CA GLN A 263 -30.29 11.63 -65.33
C GLN A 263 -30.38 10.10 -65.35
N ALA A 264 -31.40 9.61 -66.08
CA ALA A 264 -31.37 8.32 -66.72
C ALA A 264 -30.52 8.40 -67.99
#